data_AF-A0A484AS23-F1
#
_entry.id   AF-A0A484AS23-F1
#
_cell.length_a   1.000
_cell.length_b   1.000
_cell.length_c   1.000
_cell.angle_alpha   90.00
_cell.angle_beta   90.00
_cell.angle_gamma   90.00
#
_symmetry.space_group_name_H-M   'P 1'
#
loop_
_entity.id
_entity.type
_entity.pdbx_description
1 polymer ?
#
loop_
_entity_poly.entity_id
_entity_poly.type
_entity_poly.pdbx_seq_one_letter_code
_entity_poly.pdbx_strand_id
1 'polypeptide(L)'
;MKTYSTYWEPKEPIVRTKTIPGPKSTELKSQLSTVQSTGTIQFFADYEKSAGNYIFDVDGNALLDVYTQISSVPLGYNHPKLLNIFKDESNLKTMINRPALGVFPGKEWPEKLNSILMNIAPKGLNKITTMMCGSCSNENAFKSIFICF
;
A
#
# COMPACT_ATOMS: atom_id res chain seq x y z
N MET A 1 5.09 -18.78 20.05
CA MET A 1 5.83 -17.77 19.27
C MET A 1 4.81 -16.99 18.46
N LYS A 2 4.67 -15.67 18.63
CA LYS A 2 3.75 -14.88 17.78
C LYS A 2 4.36 -14.88 16.38
N THR A 3 3.72 -15.51 15.41
CA THR A 3 4.12 -15.42 14.00
C THR A 3 3.75 -14.02 13.51
N TYR A 4 4.78 -13.23 13.19
CA TYR A 4 4.65 -11.89 12.61
C TYR A 4 4.70 -11.92 11.07
N SER A 5 4.96 -13.08 10.48
CA SER A 5 5.00 -13.29 9.04
C SER A 5 3.65 -13.73 8.47
N THR A 6 3.54 -13.64 7.16
CA THR A 6 2.53 -14.30 6.32
C THR A 6 2.44 -15.80 6.64
N TYR A 7 1.23 -16.37 6.50
CA TYR A 7 0.99 -17.79 6.79
C TYR A 7 1.66 -18.74 5.79
N TRP A 8 1.98 -18.25 4.60
CA TRP A 8 2.58 -19.01 3.51
C TRP A 8 3.31 -18.07 2.55
N GLU A 9 4.48 -18.47 2.09
CA GLU A 9 5.24 -17.89 0.98
C GLU A 9 5.87 -19.02 0.15
N PRO A 10 6.12 -18.83 -1.16
CA PRO A 10 6.99 -19.71 -1.93
C PRO A 10 8.36 -19.87 -1.27
N LYS A 11 8.95 -21.08 -1.38
CA LYS A 11 10.31 -21.33 -0.86
C LYS A 11 11.39 -20.61 -1.67
N GLU A 12 11.11 -20.38 -2.95
CA GLU A 12 12.01 -19.76 -3.92
C GLU A 12 11.20 -19.11 -5.05
N PRO A 13 11.80 -18.20 -5.85
CA PRO A 13 11.18 -17.66 -7.04
C PRO A 13 10.84 -18.75 -8.06
N ILE A 14 9.70 -18.60 -8.74
CA ILE A 14 9.22 -19.54 -9.76
C ILE A 14 8.99 -18.77 -11.06
N VAL A 15 9.80 -19.02 -12.08
CA VAL A 15 9.64 -18.42 -13.41
C VAL A 15 9.13 -19.49 -14.38
N ARG A 16 7.92 -19.28 -14.90
CA ARG A 16 7.21 -20.19 -15.82
C ARG A 16 7.30 -19.74 -17.28
N THR A 17 7.48 -18.45 -17.53
CA THR A 17 7.58 -17.89 -18.88
C THR A 17 9.04 -17.76 -19.33
N LYS A 18 9.27 -17.80 -20.65
CA LYS A 18 10.62 -17.57 -21.23
C LYS A 18 11.10 -16.13 -21.04
N THR A 19 10.16 -15.19 -20.99
CA THR A 19 10.41 -13.75 -20.86
C THR A 19 9.44 -13.17 -19.83
N ILE A 20 9.87 -12.09 -19.17
CA ILE A 20 9.02 -11.25 -18.32
C ILE A 20 9.09 -9.84 -18.93
N PRO A 21 7.95 -9.21 -19.28
CA PRO A 21 6.58 -9.69 -19.13
C PRO A 21 6.26 -10.92 -20.00
N GLY A 22 5.33 -11.75 -19.51
CA GLY A 22 4.80 -12.88 -20.26
C GLY A 22 3.72 -12.47 -21.29
N PRO A 23 3.17 -13.44 -22.04
CA PRO A 23 2.19 -13.18 -23.08
C PRO A 23 0.89 -12.53 -22.55
N LYS A 24 0.38 -12.96 -21.38
CA LYS A 24 -0.84 -12.37 -20.81
C LYS A 24 -0.60 -10.94 -20.33
N SER A 25 0.53 -10.69 -19.67
CA SER A 25 0.93 -9.33 -19.30
C SER A 25 1.05 -8.42 -20.53
N THR A 26 1.56 -8.94 -21.65
CA THR A 26 1.69 -8.19 -22.90
C THR A 26 0.33 -7.89 -23.53
N GLU A 27 -0.59 -8.86 -23.52
CA GLU A 27 -1.97 -8.67 -23.99
C GLU A 27 -2.69 -7.58 -23.19
N LEU A 28 -2.65 -7.66 -21.85
CA LEU A 28 -3.22 -6.64 -20.96
C LEU A 28 -2.57 -5.27 -21.17
N LYS A 29 -1.25 -5.23 -21.42
CA LYS A 29 -0.54 -3.99 -21.75
C LYS A 29 -1.06 -3.38 -23.05
N SER A 30 -1.31 -4.19 -24.07
CA SER A 30 -1.89 -3.74 -25.34
C SER A 30 -3.30 -3.17 -25.14
N GLN A 31 -4.14 -3.85 -24.36
CA GLN A 31 -5.49 -3.37 -24.04
C GLN A 31 -5.42 -2.01 -23.31
N LEU A 32 -4.59 -1.90 -22.28
CA LEU A 32 -4.44 -0.66 -21.50
C LEU A 32 -3.80 0.49 -22.30
N SER A 33 -2.97 0.16 -23.31
CA SER A 33 -2.33 1.17 -24.17
C SER A 33 -3.31 1.98 -25.01
N THR A 34 -4.53 1.45 -25.20
CA THR A 34 -5.60 2.16 -25.92
C THR A 34 -6.14 3.37 -25.14
N VAL A 35 -5.96 3.40 -23.82
CA VAL A 35 -6.51 4.44 -22.94
C VAL A 35 -5.46 5.29 -22.23
N GLN A 36 -4.24 4.78 -22.03
CA GLN A 36 -3.17 5.52 -21.36
C GLN A 36 -1.77 5.08 -21.81
N SER A 37 -0.77 5.90 -21.52
CA SER A 37 0.63 5.52 -21.74
C SER A 37 1.04 4.35 -20.83
N THR A 38 1.64 3.31 -21.42
CA THR A 38 2.03 2.08 -20.70
C THR A 38 3.54 1.85 -20.66
N GLY A 39 4.35 2.85 -21.05
CA GLY A 39 5.80 2.71 -21.19
C GLY A 39 6.52 2.26 -19.92
N THR A 40 6.00 2.64 -18.75
CA THR A 40 6.59 2.33 -17.45
C THR A 40 6.16 0.97 -16.87
N ILE A 41 5.16 0.31 -17.46
CA ILE A 41 4.61 -0.97 -16.97
C ILE A 41 5.59 -2.10 -17.22
N GLN A 42 5.99 -2.79 -16.14
CA GLN A 42 6.89 -3.94 -16.16
C GLN A 42 6.15 -5.25 -16.50
N PHE A 43 5.07 -5.54 -15.79
CA PHE A 43 4.15 -6.66 -16.00
C PHE A 43 2.83 -6.38 -15.26
N PHE A 44 1.83 -7.25 -15.40
CA PHE A 44 0.58 -7.16 -14.64
C PHE A 44 0.61 -8.13 -13.47
N ALA A 45 0.38 -7.65 -12.25
CA ALA A 45 0.46 -8.44 -11.03
C ALA A 45 -0.86 -9.17 -10.72
N ASP A 46 -0.77 -10.41 -10.27
CA ASP A 46 -1.83 -11.19 -9.62
C ASP A 46 -1.71 -11.00 -8.10
N TYR A 47 -2.31 -9.92 -7.58
CA TYR A 47 -2.25 -9.59 -6.16
C TYR A 47 -3.00 -10.57 -5.27
N GLU A 48 -3.99 -11.30 -5.79
CA GLU A 48 -4.73 -12.31 -5.04
C GLU A 48 -3.85 -13.49 -4.66
N LYS A 49 -2.91 -13.88 -5.54
CA LYS A 49 -1.93 -14.94 -5.28
C LYS A 49 -0.65 -14.46 -4.62
N SER A 50 -0.34 -13.17 -4.72
CA SER A 50 0.85 -12.59 -4.11
C SER A 50 0.88 -12.84 -2.61
N ALA A 51 2.03 -13.19 -2.05
CA ALA A 51 2.13 -13.59 -0.66
C ALA A 51 3.46 -13.16 -0.08
N GLY A 52 3.39 -12.33 0.96
CA GLY A 52 4.56 -11.92 1.73
C GLY A 52 5.56 -11.17 0.87
N ASN A 53 6.78 -11.72 0.73
CA ASN A 53 7.82 -11.11 -0.10
C ASN A 53 7.71 -11.44 -1.60
N TYR A 54 6.73 -12.24 -2.01
CA TYR A 54 6.59 -12.68 -3.40
C TYR A 54 5.43 -12.00 -4.11
N ILE A 55 5.75 -11.32 -5.21
CA ILE A 55 4.76 -10.80 -6.15
C ILE A 55 4.53 -11.84 -7.25
N PHE A 56 3.26 -12.15 -7.49
CA PHE A 56 2.87 -12.99 -8.61
C PHE A 56 2.47 -12.12 -9.79
N ASP A 57 2.85 -12.50 -11.00
CA ASP A 57 2.29 -11.91 -12.22
C ASP A 57 1.11 -12.74 -12.77
N VAL A 58 0.37 -12.17 -13.71
CA VAL A 58 -0.78 -12.82 -14.36
C VAL A 58 -0.40 -14.05 -15.21
N ASP A 59 0.89 -14.19 -15.54
CA ASP A 59 1.46 -15.30 -16.28
C ASP A 59 1.84 -16.47 -15.34
N GLY A 60 1.73 -16.29 -14.03
CA GLY A 60 1.97 -17.30 -13.00
C GLY A 60 3.42 -17.39 -12.53
N ASN A 61 4.24 -16.38 -12.86
CA ASN A 61 5.57 -16.22 -12.27
C ASN A 61 5.43 -15.73 -10.83
N ALA A 62 6.23 -16.28 -9.91
CA ALA A 62 6.36 -15.82 -8.53
C ALA A 62 7.77 -15.23 -8.36
N LEU A 63 7.86 -13.91 -8.19
CA LEU A 63 9.12 -13.20 -8.11
C LEU A 63 9.36 -12.71 -6.70
N LEU A 64 10.59 -12.86 -6.20
CA LEU A 64 11.00 -12.20 -4.95
C LEU A 64 11.01 -10.69 -5.19
N ASP A 65 10.14 -9.97 -4.50
CA ASP A 65 9.98 -8.54 -4.65
C ASP A 65 10.88 -7.77 -3.68
N VAL A 66 12.03 -7.33 -4.17
CA VAL A 66 12.95 -6.44 -3.46
C VAL A 66 12.68 -4.96 -3.74
N TYR A 67 11.64 -4.63 -4.52
CA TYR A 67 11.24 -3.28 -4.88
C TYR A 67 10.04 -2.77 -4.07
N THR A 68 9.16 -3.68 -3.63
CA THR A 68 8.06 -3.46 -2.68
C THR A 68 7.14 -2.29 -3.06
N GLN A 69 6.78 -2.22 -4.34
CA GLN A 69 5.96 -1.14 -4.92
C GLN A 69 6.51 0.26 -4.62
N ILE A 70 7.79 0.48 -4.94
CA ILE A 70 8.48 1.74 -4.61
C ILE A 70 8.50 1.95 -3.07
N SER A 71 8.93 0.92 -2.33
CA SER A 71 9.05 0.96 -0.87
C SER A 71 7.75 1.30 -0.10
N SER A 72 6.59 0.98 -0.67
CA SER A 72 5.27 1.35 -0.11
C SER A 72 4.48 0.18 0.51
N VAL A 73 4.92 -1.07 0.34
CA VAL A 73 4.30 -2.25 0.97
C VAL A 73 5.09 -2.65 2.23
N PRO A 74 4.64 -2.31 3.45
CA PRO A 74 5.46 -2.45 4.65
C PRO A 74 5.50 -3.86 5.26
N LEU A 75 4.45 -4.67 5.05
CA LEU A 75 4.27 -5.97 5.73
C LEU A 75 4.18 -7.15 4.74
N GLY A 76 4.52 -6.91 3.47
CA GLY A 76 4.36 -7.88 2.39
C GLY A 76 2.90 -8.03 1.90
N TYR A 77 2.74 -8.80 0.84
CA TYR A 77 1.46 -9.05 0.18
C TYR A 77 0.54 -9.97 1.00
N ASN A 78 -0.77 -9.70 0.98
CA ASN A 78 -1.80 -10.50 1.63
C ASN A 78 -1.51 -10.85 3.10
N HIS A 79 -0.99 -9.87 3.84
CA HIS A 79 -0.67 -10.05 5.26
C HIS A 79 -1.93 -10.44 6.07
N PRO A 80 -1.91 -11.59 6.77
CA PRO A 80 -3.13 -12.18 7.30
C PRO A 80 -3.83 -11.35 8.38
N LYS A 81 -3.07 -10.58 9.18
CA LYS A 81 -3.69 -9.67 10.15
C LYS A 81 -4.43 -8.53 9.44
N LEU A 82 -3.93 -8.05 8.30
CA LEU A 82 -4.61 -6.98 7.54
C LEU A 82 -5.90 -7.51 6.90
N LEU A 83 -5.87 -8.72 6.34
CA LEU A 83 -7.07 -9.37 5.83
C LEU A 83 -8.11 -9.61 6.92
N ASN A 84 -7.69 -10.00 8.12
CA ASN A 84 -8.60 -10.23 9.25
C ASN A 84 -9.22 -8.95 9.82
N ILE A 85 -8.61 -7.77 9.65
CA ILE A 85 -9.18 -6.48 10.09
C ILE A 85 -10.52 -6.22 9.40
N PHE A 86 -10.69 -6.67 8.17
CA PHE A 86 -11.92 -6.48 7.40
C PHE A 86 -13.07 -7.41 7.79
N LYS A 87 -12.85 -8.36 8.71
CA LYS A 87 -13.94 -9.18 9.30
C LYS A 87 -14.72 -8.43 10.37
N ASP A 88 -14.20 -7.31 10.86
CA ASP A 88 -14.86 -6.45 11.82
C ASP A 88 -15.77 -5.44 11.10
N GLU A 89 -17.06 -5.47 11.42
CA GLU A 89 -18.08 -4.61 10.82
C GLU A 89 -17.80 -3.11 11.06
N SER A 90 -17.16 -2.75 12.17
CA SER A 90 -16.80 -1.36 12.46
C SER A 90 -15.73 -0.84 11.48
N ASN A 91 -14.74 -1.68 11.15
CA ASN A 91 -13.71 -1.34 10.17
C ASN A 91 -14.29 -1.24 8.75
N LEU A 92 -15.28 -2.06 8.41
CA LEU A 92 -16.02 -1.93 7.15
C LEU A 92 -16.73 -0.58 7.05
N LYS A 93 -17.39 -0.12 8.12
CA LYS A 93 -18.02 1.20 8.17
C LYS A 93 -17.01 2.33 8.02
N THR A 94 -15.82 2.21 8.61
CA THR A 94 -14.72 3.18 8.41
C THR A 94 -14.24 3.20 6.95
N MET A 95 -14.18 2.05 6.28
CA MET A 95 -13.72 1.96 4.89
C MET A 95 -14.67 2.65 3.90
N ILE A 96 -15.98 2.42 4.04
CA ILE A 96 -16.97 2.93 3.07
C ILE A 96 -17.36 4.39 3.30
N ASN A 97 -17.18 4.90 4.53
CA ASN A 97 -17.54 6.28 4.89
C ASN A 97 -16.27 7.12 5.01
N ARG A 98 -15.89 7.81 3.93
CA ARG A 98 -14.72 8.69 3.90
C ARG A 98 -15.10 10.12 4.35
N PRO A 99 -14.75 10.56 5.58
CA PRO A 99 -15.14 11.88 6.07
C PRO A 99 -14.26 13.00 5.51
N ALA A 100 -14.82 14.21 5.47
CA ALA A 100 -14.01 15.44 5.45
C ALA A 100 -13.37 15.64 6.83
N LEU A 101 -12.19 15.03 7.05
CA LEU A 101 -11.54 14.96 8.38
C LEU A 101 -11.33 16.31 9.08
N GLY A 102 -11.17 17.39 8.32
CA GLY A 102 -11.03 18.74 8.88
C GLY A 102 -12.33 19.37 9.38
N VAL A 103 -13.49 18.76 9.10
CA VAL A 103 -14.82 19.29 9.42
C VAL A 103 -15.63 18.31 10.27
N PHE A 104 -15.70 17.04 9.86
CA PHE A 104 -16.50 15.99 10.51
C PHE A 104 -15.64 14.75 10.82
N PRO A 105 -14.66 14.85 11.73
CA PRO A 105 -13.83 13.70 12.09
C PRO A 105 -14.65 12.60 12.77
N GLY A 106 -14.25 11.34 12.56
CA GLY A 106 -14.82 10.21 13.28
C GLY A 106 -14.52 10.27 14.79
N LYS A 107 -15.39 9.69 15.61
CA LYS A 107 -15.28 9.73 17.08
C LYS A 107 -13.95 9.16 17.60
N GLU A 108 -13.38 8.20 16.88
CA GLU A 108 -12.15 7.50 17.24
C GLU A 108 -10.87 8.20 16.74
N TRP A 109 -11.00 9.30 16.00
CA TRP A 109 -9.87 9.98 15.38
C TRP A 109 -8.82 10.51 16.38
N PRO A 110 -9.19 11.14 17.52
CA PRO A 110 -8.20 11.60 18.50
C PRO A 110 -7.37 10.45 19.10
N GLU A 111 -8.01 9.31 19.38
CA GLU A 111 -7.33 8.13 19.91
C GLU A 111 -6.41 7.49 18.86
N LYS A 112 -6.87 7.36 17.61
CA LYS A 112 -6.06 6.84 16.50
C LYS A 112 -4.81 7.69 16.27
N LEU A 113 -4.93 9.02 16.28
CA LEU A 113 -3.78 9.91 16.11
C LEU A 113 -2.74 9.72 17.23
N ASN A 114 -3.19 9.63 18.48
CA ASN A 114 -2.29 9.48 19.62
C ASN A 114 -1.62 8.10 19.66
N SER A 115 -2.40 7.03 19.48
CA SER A 115 -1.91 5.65 19.57
C SER A 115 -1.01 5.24 18.40
N ILE A 116 -1.21 5.81 17.21
CA ILE A 116 -0.47 5.44 16.01
C ILE A 116 0.65 6.43 15.70
N LEU A 117 0.30 7.67 15.38
CA LEU A 117 1.24 8.63 14.81
C LEU A 117 2.03 9.39 15.88
N MET A 118 1.38 9.84 16.95
CA MET A 118 2.09 10.52 18.03
C MET A 118 2.99 9.59 18.84
N ASN A 119 2.66 8.30 18.90
CA ASN A 119 3.49 7.28 19.54
C ASN A 119 4.88 7.13 18.88
N ILE A 120 5.01 7.55 17.61
CA ILE A 120 6.28 7.55 16.86
C ILE A 120 6.74 8.97 16.51
N ALA A 121 6.22 9.99 17.19
CA ALA A 121 6.55 11.38 16.91
C ALA A 121 8.05 11.65 17.15
N PRO A 122 8.74 12.36 16.23
CA PRO A 122 10.11 12.80 16.45
C PRO A 122 10.22 13.72 17.67
N LYS A 123 11.38 13.70 18.33
CA LYS A 123 11.64 14.56 19.50
C LYS A 123 11.42 16.04 19.15
N GLY A 124 10.64 16.73 19.98
CA GLY A 124 10.32 18.15 19.81
C GLY A 124 9.14 18.46 18.90
N LEU A 125 8.58 17.49 18.16
CA LEU A 125 7.43 17.69 17.30
C LEU A 125 6.15 17.16 17.97
N ASN A 126 5.36 18.07 18.55
CA ASN A 126 4.15 17.75 19.33
C ASN A 126 2.83 18.04 18.60
N LYS A 127 2.87 18.38 17.31
CA LYS A 127 1.71 18.65 16.46
C LYS A 127 1.77 17.76 15.22
N ILE A 128 0.60 17.36 14.73
CA ILE A 128 0.48 16.55 13.53
C ILE A 128 -0.67 17.03 12.65
N THR A 129 -0.43 17.03 11.35
CA THR A 129 -1.45 17.25 10.32
C THR A 129 -1.33 16.11 9.31
N THR A 130 -2.40 15.36 9.09
CA THR A 130 -2.40 14.20 8.18
C THR A 130 -2.69 14.64 6.74
N MET A 131 -1.96 14.04 5.80
CA MET A 131 -2.10 14.27 4.35
C MET A 131 -2.14 12.91 3.63
N MET A 132 -2.65 12.89 2.39
CA MET A 132 -2.88 11.62 1.66
C MET A 132 -1.60 11.03 1.06
N CYS A 133 -0.67 11.86 0.60
CA CYS A 133 0.53 11.42 -0.10
C CYS A 133 1.74 12.30 0.23
N GLY A 134 2.93 11.89 -0.24
CA GLY A 134 4.17 12.64 -0.03
C GLY A 134 4.14 14.06 -0.60
N SER A 135 3.60 14.26 -1.80
CA SER A 135 3.56 15.58 -2.45
C SER A 135 2.74 16.59 -1.65
N CYS A 136 1.48 16.25 -1.32
CA CYS A 136 0.64 17.16 -0.53
C CYS A 136 1.14 17.35 0.91
N SER A 137 1.88 16.37 1.46
CA SER A 137 2.59 16.54 2.74
C SER A 137 3.66 17.64 2.63
N ASN A 138 4.49 17.60 1.59
CA ASN A 138 5.52 18.63 1.36
C ASN A 138 4.93 20.00 1.03
N GLU A 139 3.92 20.07 0.15
CA GLU A 139 3.26 21.33 -0.19
C GLU A 139 2.65 22.02 1.03
N ASN A 140 2.00 21.27 1.91
CA ASN A 140 1.43 21.84 3.15
C ASN A 140 2.52 22.15 4.17
N ALA A 141 3.60 21.38 4.25
CA ALA A 141 4.74 21.72 5.09
C ALA A 141 5.34 23.08 4.66
N PHE A 142 5.53 23.32 3.37
CA PHE A 142 6.00 24.62 2.86
C PHE A 142 5.03 25.75 3.19
N LYS A 143 3.71 25.56 2.98
CA LYS A 143 2.72 26.56 3.37
C LYS A 143 2.74 26.86 4.88
N SER A 144 2.86 25.83 5.72
CA SER A 144 2.96 26.01 7.17
C SER A 144 4.21 26.80 7.57
N ILE A 145 5.33 26.58 6.89
CA ILE A 145 6.54 27.39 7.07
C ILE A 145 6.28 28.84 6.68
N PHE A 146 5.71 29.10 5.50
CA PHE A 146 5.44 30.47 5.04
C PHE A 146 4.38 31.24 5.86
N ILE A 147 3.50 30.54 6.59
CA ILE A 147 2.54 31.18 7.51
C ILE A 147 3.18 31.49 8.87
N CYS A 148 4.17 30.68 9.28
CA CYS A 148 4.83 30.83 10.57
C CYS A 148 5.82 32.00 10.61
N PHE A 149 6.31 32.43 9.45
CA PHE A 149 7.23 33.56 9.26
C PHE A 149 6.50 34.74 8.63
#